data_AF-A0A6G3WYY7-F1
#
_entry.id   AF-A0A6G3WYY7-F1
#
_cell.length_a   1.000
_cell.length_b   1.000
_cell.length_c   1.000
_cell.angle_alpha   90.00
_cell.angle_beta   90.00
_cell.angle_gamma   90.00
#
_symmetry.space_group_name_H-M   'P 1'
#
loop_
_entity.id
_entity.type
_entity.pdbx_description
1 polymer ?
#
loop_
_entity_poly.entity_id
_entity_poly.type
_entity_poly.pdbx_seq_one_letter_code
_entity_poly.pdbx_strand_id
1 'polypeptide(L)'
;KRASDEDNRVAIIRILGSNPGRAVTAAANKALDLNTTEAFSRFFDHDYPEAIREDDAVRTLTLMNTGGAFTRAYAEVAMEGPTWMRRNFVNLVQYRTAQLDHDTATHVAAIRGAIAAAAKIAEKAQENAALASKAGAEARSAAAEAKQWAAKALDSAAKADDYAAEARRNADAADKSAADAKASASTASTAAA
;
A
#
# COMPACT_ATOMS: atom_id res chain seq x y z
N LYS A 1 33.96 -7.64 -36.70
CA LYS A 1 33.58 -6.41 -35.95
C LYS A 1 32.09 -6.10 -36.09
N ARG A 2 31.54 -5.86 -37.29
CA ARG A 2 30.11 -5.53 -37.51
C ARG A 2 29.08 -6.45 -36.83
N ALA A 3 29.28 -7.76 -36.84
CA ALA A 3 28.35 -8.70 -36.19
C ALA A 3 28.18 -8.44 -34.68
N SER A 4 29.26 -8.07 -33.98
CA SER A 4 29.21 -7.74 -32.55
C SER A 4 28.50 -6.41 -32.27
N ASP A 5 28.53 -5.48 -33.22
CA ASP A 5 27.85 -4.18 -33.08
C ASP A 5 26.33 -4.34 -33.25
N GLU A 6 25.91 -5.20 -34.19
CA GLU A 6 24.50 -5.55 -34.39
C GLU A 6 23.94 -6.29 -33.15
N ASP A 7 24.68 -7.26 -32.62
CA ASP A 7 24.29 -7.97 -31.39
C ASP A 7 24.15 -7.02 -30.19
N ASN A 8 25.11 -6.10 -30.00
CA ASN A 8 25.06 -5.10 -28.95
C ASN A 8 23.86 -4.14 -29.11
N ARG A 9 23.60 -3.68 -30.33
CA ARG A 9 22.42 -2.85 -30.64
C ARG A 9 21.13 -3.58 -30.31
N VAL A 10 21.00 -4.85 -30.67
CA VAL A 10 19.82 -5.68 -30.34
C VAL A 10 19.68 -5.84 -28.82
N ALA A 11 20.78 -6.05 -28.10
CA ALA A 11 20.77 -6.13 -26.64
C ALA A 11 20.30 -4.82 -25.98
N ILE A 12 20.75 -3.66 -26.46
CA ILE A 12 20.29 -2.34 -25.97
C ILE A 12 18.80 -2.14 -26.27
N ILE A 13 18.33 -2.51 -27.46
CA ILE A 13 16.89 -2.45 -27.82
C ILE A 13 16.07 -3.37 -26.91
N ARG A 14 16.58 -4.55 -26.56
CA ARG A 14 15.93 -5.44 -25.59
C ARG A 14 15.85 -4.82 -24.20
N ILE A 15 16.91 -4.13 -23.74
CA ILE A 15 16.89 -3.38 -22.48
C ILE A 15 15.80 -2.31 -22.53
N LEU A 16 15.71 -1.52 -23.60
CA LEU A 16 14.64 -0.53 -23.78
C LEU A 16 13.24 -1.17 -23.79
N GLY A 17 13.11 -2.35 -24.40
CA GLY A 17 11.88 -3.13 -24.41
C GLY A 17 11.45 -3.68 -23.04
N SER A 18 12.35 -3.73 -22.05
CA SER A 18 12.03 -4.11 -20.66
C SER A 18 11.45 -2.96 -19.83
N ASN A 19 11.19 -1.81 -20.44
CA ASN A 19 10.70 -0.58 -19.80
C ASN A 19 11.59 -0.16 -18.60
N PRO A 20 12.88 0.12 -18.85
CA PRO A 20 13.83 0.46 -17.80
C PRO A 20 13.55 1.87 -17.27
N GLY A 21 14.27 2.25 -16.21
CA GLY A 21 14.16 3.60 -15.66
C GLY A 21 14.69 4.69 -16.60
N ARG A 22 14.56 5.94 -16.16
CA ARG A 22 14.85 7.12 -16.98
C ARG A 22 16.33 7.23 -17.30
N ALA A 23 17.20 6.95 -16.33
CA ALA A 23 18.64 7.03 -16.53
C ALA A 23 19.10 5.96 -17.52
N VAL A 24 18.63 4.72 -17.38
CA VAL A 24 18.98 3.62 -18.30
C VAL A 24 18.44 3.91 -19.71
N THR A 25 17.22 4.42 -19.82
CA THR A 25 16.64 4.81 -21.12
C THR A 25 17.49 5.88 -21.82
N ALA A 26 17.93 6.89 -21.08
CA ALA A 26 18.77 7.95 -21.62
C ALA A 26 20.16 7.43 -22.06
N ALA A 27 20.80 6.60 -21.24
CA ALA A 27 22.09 5.98 -21.57
C ALA A 27 22.00 5.07 -22.80
N ALA A 28 20.94 4.27 -22.90
CA ALA A 28 20.67 3.38 -24.02
C ALA A 28 20.47 4.15 -25.32
N ASN A 29 19.61 5.17 -25.32
CA ASN A 29 19.37 6.01 -26.50
C ASN A 29 20.64 6.73 -26.96
N LYS A 30 21.42 7.29 -26.02
CA LYS A 30 22.71 7.92 -26.34
C LYS A 30 23.66 6.95 -27.06
N ALA A 31 23.75 5.71 -26.61
CA ALA A 31 24.60 4.70 -27.25
C ALA A 31 24.10 4.35 -28.66
N LEU A 32 22.78 4.21 -28.84
CA LEU A 32 22.15 3.95 -30.14
C LEU A 32 22.30 5.11 -31.13
N ASP A 33 22.23 6.36 -30.64
CA ASP A 33 22.37 7.58 -31.43
C ASP A 33 23.80 7.75 -31.94
N LEU A 34 24.80 7.46 -31.08
CA LEU A 34 26.21 7.50 -31.46
C LEU A 34 26.58 6.41 -32.47
N ASN A 35 25.95 5.23 -32.38
CA ASN A 35 26.09 4.13 -33.33
C ASN A 35 27.55 3.75 -33.67
N THR A 36 28.40 3.62 -32.66
CA THR A 36 29.81 3.21 -32.80
C THR A 36 30.11 2.02 -31.89
N THR A 37 31.08 1.18 -32.28
CA THR A 37 31.56 0.06 -31.46
C THR A 37 31.99 0.54 -30.08
N GLU A 38 32.68 1.67 -30.00
CA GLU A 38 33.16 2.27 -28.76
C GLU A 38 32.00 2.72 -27.86
N ALA A 39 30.94 3.31 -28.44
CA ALA A 39 29.75 3.70 -27.68
C ALA A 39 28.99 2.49 -27.12
N PHE A 40 28.89 1.41 -27.89
CA PHE A 40 28.25 0.18 -27.43
C PHE A 40 29.03 -0.51 -26.32
N SER A 41 30.36 -0.63 -26.43
CA SER A 41 31.20 -1.18 -25.34
C SER A 41 31.06 -0.34 -24.09
N ARG A 42 31.23 0.98 -24.21
CA ARG A 42 31.11 1.91 -23.08
C ARG A 42 29.75 1.82 -22.39
N PHE A 43 28.67 1.65 -23.15
CA PHE A 43 27.34 1.49 -22.57
C PHE A 43 27.31 0.31 -21.60
N PHE A 44 27.74 -0.88 -22.03
CA PHE A 44 27.70 -2.06 -21.17
C PHE A 44 28.73 -2.01 -20.03
N ASP A 45 29.94 -1.50 -20.31
CA ASP A 45 31.04 -1.51 -19.34
C ASP A 45 30.88 -0.45 -18.24
N HIS A 46 30.21 0.67 -18.54
CA HIS A 46 30.18 1.84 -17.66
C HIS A 46 28.80 2.49 -17.55
N ASP A 47 28.23 2.96 -18.66
CA ASP A 47 27.07 3.86 -18.58
C ASP A 47 25.80 3.12 -18.10
N TYR A 48 25.63 1.85 -18.42
CA TYR A 48 24.50 1.02 -18.00
C TYR A 48 24.53 0.68 -16.50
N PRO A 49 25.64 0.19 -15.92
CA PRO A 49 25.76 0.04 -14.47
C PRO A 49 25.48 1.34 -13.71
N GLU A 50 26.06 2.47 -14.12
CA GLU A 50 25.82 3.76 -13.43
C GLU A 50 24.35 4.19 -13.52
N ALA A 51 23.75 4.06 -14.70
CA ALA A 51 22.35 4.39 -14.91
C ALA A 51 21.41 3.52 -14.04
N ILE A 52 21.71 2.22 -13.86
CA ILE A 52 20.97 1.37 -12.92
C ILE A 52 21.06 1.92 -11.49
N ARG A 53 22.25 2.38 -11.05
CA ARG A 53 22.42 2.91 -9.69
C ARG A 53 21.58 4.17 -9.46
N GLU A 54 21.51 5.04 -10.46
CA GLU A 54 20.69 6.24 -10.43
C GLU A 54 19.20 5.88 -10.36
N ASP A 55 18.73 5.01 -11.26
CA ASP A 55 17.33 4.58 -11.28
C ASP A 55 16.92 3.86 -9.97
N ASP A 56 17.80 2.99 -9.43
CA ASP A 56 17.55 2.32 -8.16
C ASP A 56 17.49 3.32 -6.98
N ALA A 57 18.36 4.35 -6.97
CA ALA A 57 18.35 5.39 -5.94
C ALA A 57 17.08 6.23 -6.00
N VAL A 58 16.65 6.64 -7.20
CA VAL A 58 15.41 7.38 -7.40
C VAL A 58 14.20 6.54 -6.96
N ARG A 59 14.15 5.26 -7.33
CA ARG A 59 13.07 4.36 -6.91
C ARG A 59 13.04 4.16 -5.40
N THR A 60 14.20 3.95 -4.79
CA THR A 60 14.32 3.78 -3.34
C THR A 60 13.86 5.04 -2.61
N LEU A 61 14.33 6.23 -3.02
CA LEU A 61 13.90 7.52 -2.48
C LEU A 61 12.40 7.76 -2.65
N THR A 62 11.83 7.35 -3.79
CA THR A 62 10.38 7.45 -4.01
C THR A 62 9.62 6.63 -2.97
N LEU A 63 9.99 5.36 -2.79
CA LEU A 63 9.35 4.46 -1.83
C LEU A 63 9.60 4.85 -0.38
N MET A 64 10.74 5.48 -0.09
CA MET A 64 10.99 6.06 1.24
C MET A 64 9.96 7.15 1.58
N ASN A 65 9.58 7.97 0.60
CA ASN A 65 8.63 9.06 0.80
C ASN A 65 7.17 8.62 0.74
N THR A 66 6.83 7.64 -0.10
CA THR A 66 5.44 7.25 -0.37
C THR A 66 5.02 5.91 0.23
N GLY A 67 5.97 5.06 0.61
CA GLY A 67 5.71 3.74 1.18
C GLY A 67 5.17 3.80 2.61
N GLY A 68 4.60 2.68 3.06
CA GLY A 68 4.21 2.49 4.45
C GLY A 68 5.42 2.39 5.38
N ALA A 69 5.17 2.22 6.68
CA ALA A 69 6.19 2.29 7.71
C ALA A 69 7.33 1.28 7.49
N PHE A 70 7.02 0.04 7.10
CA PHE A 70 8.03 -0.96 6.81
C PHE A 70 8.77 -0.63 5.53
N THR A 71 8.06 -0.31 4.45
CA THR A 71 8.70 0.03 3.17
C THR A 71 9.63 1.23 3.29
N ARG A 72 9.23 2.26 4.05
CA ARG A 72 10.07 3.42 4.35
C ARG A 72 11.34 3.03 5.11
N ALA A 73 11.21 2.32 6.21
CA ALA A 73 12.35 1.94 7.05
C ALA A 73 13.38 1.11 6.27
N TYR A 74 12.92 0.17 5.43
CA TYR A 74 13.82 -0.63 4.60
C TYR A 74 14.42 0.16 3.43
N ALA A 75 13.68 1.14 2.88
CA ALA A 75 14.23 2.07 1.89
C ALA A 75 15.34 2.94 2.48
N GLU A 76 15.17 3.44 3.71
CA GLU A 76 16.21 4.18 4.45
C GLU A 76 17.47 3.33 4.61
N VAL A 77 17.34 2.09 5.09
CA VAL A 77 18.47 1.15 5.22
C VAL A 77 19.15 0.90 3.88
N ALA A 78 18.39 0.74 2.80
CA ALA A 78 18.95 0.55 1.47
C ALA A 78 19.69 1.79 0.95
N MET A 79 19.21 3.00 1.26
CA MET A 79 19.87 4.26 0.90
C MET A 79 21.20 4.46 1.61
N GLU A 80 21.25 4.16 2.91
CA GLU A 80 22.48 4.24 3.73
C GLU A 80 23.46 3.09 3.45
N GLY A 81 22.99 2.05 2.75
CA GLY A 81 23.76 0.88 2.40
C GLY A 81 24.58 1.00 1.09
N PRO A 82 25.45 0.00 0.82
CA PRO A 82 26.10 -0.15 -0.46
C PRO A 82 25.08 -0.35 -1.61
N THR A 83 25.46 0.00 -2.83
CA THR A 83 24.54 0.02 -3.99
C THR A 83 23.81 -1.31 -4.25
N TRP A 84 24.41 -2.46 -3.95
CA TRP A 84 23.75 -3.75 -4.11
C TRP A 84 22.51 -3.90 -3.21
N MET A 85 22.46 -3.20 -2.06
CA MET A 85 21.28 -3.18 -1.20
C MET A 85 20.12 -2.43 -1.84
N ARG A 86 20.38 -1.30 -2.52
CA ARG A 86 19.35 -0.59 -3.30
C ARG A 86 18.81 -1.47 -4.43
N ARG A 87 19.69 -2.15 -5.16
CA ARG A 87 19.28 -3.07 -6.22
C ARG A 87 18.41 -4.20 -5.68
N ASN A 88 18.83 -4.83 -4.58
CA ASN A 88 18.05 -5.87 -3.93
C ASN A 88 16.71 -5.35 -3.39
N PHE A 89 16.70 -4.12 -2.87
CA PHE A 89 15.48 -3.49 -2.37
C PHE A 89 14.47 -3.26 -3.48
N VAL A 90 14.89 -2.63 -4.58
CA VAL A 90 14.06 -2.37 -5.75
C VAL A 90 13.60 -3.67 -6.40
N ASN A 91 14.43 -4.71 -6.48
CA ASN A 91 14.00 -5.93 -7.16
C ASN A 91 13.09 -6.81 -6.30
N LEU A 92 13.30 -6.87 -4.99
CA LEU A 92 12.68 -7.89 -4.15
C LEU A 92 12.09 -7.33 -2.86
N VAL A 93 12.88 -6.60 -2.05
CA VAL A 93 12.48 -6.29 -0.68
C VAL A 93 11.28 -5.35 -0.63
N GLN A 94 11.16 -4.39 -1.58
CA GLN A 94 10.02 -3.46 -1.62
C GLN A 94 8.66 -4.17 -1.59
N TYR A 95 8.55 -5.34 -2.23
CA TYR A 95 7.29 -6.07 -2.33
C TYR A 95 6.96 -6.80 -1.03
N ARG A 96 7.98 -7.33 -0.34
CA ARG A 96 7.81 -7.94 0.97
C ARG A 96 7.46 -6.91 2.03
N THR A 97 8.06 -5.73 2.00
CA THR A 97 7.76 -4.67 2.96
C THR A 97 6.41 -4.04 2.69
N ALA A 98 6.01 -3.90 1.42
CA ALA A 98 4.66 -3.49 1.06
C ALA A 98 3.61 -4.49 1.56
N GLN A 99 3.88 -5.79 1.44
CA GLN A 99 3.03 -6.83 2.02
C GLN A 99 2.86 -6.62 3.54
N LEU A 100 3.94 -6.39 4.29
CA LEU A 100 3.86 -6.12 5.74
C LEU A 100 3.06 -4.86 6.08
N ASP A 101 3.20 -3.81 5.26
CA ASP A 101 2.40 -2.59 5.40
C ASP A 101 0.90 -2.87 5.20
N HIS A 102 0.55 -3.65 4.18
CA HIS A 102 -0.83 -4.06 3.90
C HIS A 102 -1.41 -5.03 4.96
N ASP A 103 -0.61 -5.98 5.45
CA ASP A 103 -1.01 -6.89 6.53
C ASP A 103 -1.32 -6.09 7.81
N THR A 104 -0.49 -5.08 8.11
CA THR A 104 -0.73 -4.17 9.24
C THR A 104 -2.01 -3.37 9.06
N ALA A 105 -2.24 -2.81 7.86
CA ALA A 105 -3.47 -2.07 7.56
C ALA A 105 -4.72 -2.96 7.68
N THR A 106 -4.64 -4.22 7.22
CA THR A 106 -5.70 -5.23 7.34
C THR A 106 -6.06 -5.46 8.80
N HIS A 107 -5.05 -5.70 9.66
CA HIS A 107 -5.27 -5.92 11.08
C HIS A 107 -5.90 -4.70 11.77
N VAL A 108 -5.37 -3.50 11.52
CA VAL A 108 -5.91 -2.26 12.10
C VAL A 108 -7.37 -2.05 11.70
N ALA A 109 -7.70 -2.24 10.42
CA ALA A 109 -9.06 -2.11 9.92
C ALA A 109 -10.00 -3.15 10.55
N ALA A 110 -9.58 -4.42 10.64
CA ALA A 110 -10.36 -5.48 11.27
C ALA A 110 -10.68 -5.18 12.75
N ILE A 111 -9.68 -4.73 13.53
CA ILE A 111 -9.88 -4.35 14.93
C ILE A 111 -10.84 -3.16 15.07
N ARG A 112 -10.69 -2.12 14.24
CA ARG A 112 -11.62 -0.98 14.23
C ARG A 112 -13.04 -1.41 13.87
N GLY A 113 -13.19 -2.31 12.90
CA GLY A 113 -14.48 -2.90 12.55
C GLY A 113 -15.13 -3.65 13.71
N ALA A 114 -14.35 -4.44 14.45
CA ALA A 114 -14.82 -5.15 15.64
C ALA A 114 -15.24 -4.18 16.77
N ILE A 115 -14.47 -3.10 16.99
CA ILE A 115 -14.82 -2.06 17.97
C ILE A 115 -16.12 -1.35 17.58
N ALA A 116 -16.29 -0.96 16.32
CA ALA A 116 -17.52 -0.35 15.84
C ALA A 116 -18.72 -1.31 15.95
N ALA A 117 -18.53 -2.60 15.65
CA ALA A 117 -19.57 -3.61 15.85
C ALA A 117 -19.98 -3.75 17.32
N ALA A 118 -19.01 -3.70 18.25
CA ALA A 118 -19.29 -3.70 19.69
C ALA A 118 -20.02 -2.42 20.14
N ALA A 119 -19.62 -1.26 19.63
CA ALA A 119 -20.27 0.03 19.90
C ALA A 119 -21.74 0.03 19.43
N LYS A 120 -22.02 -0.50 18.23
CA LYS A 120 -23.38 -0.74 17.74
C LYS A 120 -24.21 -1.57 18.74
N ILE A 121 -23.65 -2.67 19.23
CA ILE A 121 -24.35 -3.55 20.19
C ILE A 121 -24.64 -2.80 21.49
N ALA A 122 -23.67 -2.02 21.99
CA ALA A 122 -23.85 -1.20 23.18
C ALA A 122 -24.97 -0.16 23.00
N GLU A 123 -25.00 0.54 21.87
CA GLU A 123 -26.05 1.51 21.57
C GLU A 123 -27.44 0.86 21.42
N LYS A 124 -27.52 -0.34 20.83
CA LYS A 124 -28.78 -1.11 20.83
C LYS A 124 -29.24 -1.52 22.23
N ALA A 125 -28.30 -1.81 23.14
CA ALA A 125 -28.65 -2.06 24.54
C ALA A 125 -29.17 -0.79 25.22
N GLN A 126 -28.58 0.38 24.95
CA GLN A 126 -29.06 1.68 25.45
C GLN A 126 -30.45 2.05 24.90
N GLU A 127 -30.68 1.81 23.60
CA GLU A 127 -32.00 1.96 22.98
C GLU A 127 -33.06 1.13 23.74
N ASN A 128 -32.79 -0.16 23.94
CA ASN A 128 -33.70 -1.05 24.67
C ASN A 128 -33.94 -0.59 26.11
N ALA A 129 -32.90 -0.14 26.83
CA ALA A 129 -33.02 0.37 28.19
C ALA A 129 -33.85 1.66 28.26
N ALA A 130 -33.68 2.56 27.29
CA ALA A 130 -34.46 3.78 27.16
C ALA A 130 -35.93 3.47 26.83
N LEU A 131 -36.20 2.50 25.95
CA LEU A 131 -37.56 2.04 25.65
C LEU A 131 -38.25 1.41 26.87
N ALA A 132 -37.52 0.63 27.68
CA ALA A 132 -38.04 0.08 28.93
C ALA A 132 -38.38 1.21 29.95
N SER A 133 -37.50 2.21 30.05
CA SER A 133 -37.70 3.38 30.93
C SER A 133 -38.88 4.24 30.47
N LYS A 134 -39.06 4.40 29.15
CA LYS A 134 -40.24 5.02 28.55
C LYS A 134 -41.51 4.28 28.97
N ALA A 135 -41.56 2.96 28.79
CA ALA A 135 -42.73 2.15 29.16
C ALA A 135 -43.06 2.28 30.67
N GLY A 136 -42.04 2.31 31.53
CA GLY A 136 -42.20 2.55 32.97
C GLY A 136 -42.71 3.96 33.31
N ALA A 137 -42.34 4.98 32.55
CA ALA A 137 -42.88 6.33 32.70
C ALA A 137 -44.34 6.41 32.21
N GLU A 138 -44.68 5.74 31.10
CA GLU A 138 -46.05 5.65 30.58
C GLU A 138 -46.98 4.96 31.57
N ALA A 139 -46.55 3.84 32.18
CA ALA A 139 -47.31 3.14 33.21
C ALA A 139 -47.59 4.01 34.45
N ARG A 140 -46.70 4.97 34.76
CA ARG A 140 -46.86 5.95 35.85
C ARG A 140 -47.58 7.23 35.41
N SER A 141 -48.09 7.29 34.17
CA SER A 141 -48.70 8.49 33.58
C SER A 141 -47.76 9.72 33.54
N ALA A 142 -46.45 9.51 33.52
CA ALA A 142 -45.43 10.57 33.47
C ALA A 142 -45.06 10.92 32.02
N ALA A 143 -45.98 11.57 31.30
CA ALA A 143 -45.87 11.80 29.86
C ALA A 143 -44.61 12.59 29.43
N ALA A 144 -44.19 13.60 30.21
CA ALA A 144 -42.99 14.37 29.91
C ALA A 144 -41.71 13.50 30.01
N GLU A 145 -41.64 12.64 31.03
CA GLU A 145 -40.52 11.72 31.23
C GLU A 145 -40.48 10.65 30.12
N ALA A 146 -41.64 10.11 29.74
CA ALA A 146 -41.75 9.17 28.62
C ALA A 146 -41.22 9.76 27.30
N LYS A 147 -41.52 11.03 27.01
CA LYS A 147 -40.99 11.72 25.82
C LYS A 147 -39.46 11.85 25.85
N GLN A 148 -38.88 12.15 27.02
CA GLN A 148 -37.42 12.24 27.17
C GLN A 148 -36.75 10.88 26.93
N TRP A 149 -37.31 9.80 27.48
CA TRP A 149 -36.80 8.45 27.26
C TRP A 149 -36.97 8.00 25.80
N ALA A 150 -38.09 8.35 25.16
CA ALA A 150 -38.29 8.10 23.73
C ALA A 150 -37.22 8.79 22.87
N ALA A 151 -36.88 10.04 23.17
CA ALA A 151 -35.83 10.77 22.46
C ALA A 151 -34.45 10.13 22.63
N LYS A 152 -34.11 9.67 23.85
CA LYS A 152 -32.85 8.94 24.10
C LYS A 152 -32.79 7.62 23.32
N ALA A 153 -33.90 6.89 23.24
CA ALA A 153 -33.96 5.65 22.46
C ALA A 153 -33.68 5.92 20.96
N LEU A 154 -34.26 6.98 20.39
CA LEU A 154 -34.02 7.37 19.00
C LEU A 154 -32.56 7.80 18.76
N ASP A 155 -31.96 8.54 19.69
CA ASP A 155 -30.55 8.95 19.60
C ASP A 155 -29.60 7.73 19.62
N SER A 156 -29.80 6.80 20.54
CA SER A 156 -29.02 5.55 20.57
C SER A 156 -29.26 4.68 19.34
N ALA A 157 -30.49 4.62 18.82
CA ALA A 157 -30.77 3.91 17.57
C ALA A 157 -29.98 4.49 16.39
N ALA A 158 -29.94 5.82 16.26
CA ALA A 158 -29.19 6.50 15.21
C ALA A 158 -27.68 6.24 15.33
N LYS A 159 -27.12 6.34 16.54
CA LYS A 159 -25.70 6.01 16.78
C LYS A 159 -25.38 4.55 16.45
N ALA A 160 -26.28 3.62 16.76
CA ALA A 160 -26.11 2.22 16.39
C ALA A 160 -26.01 2.03 14.87
N ASP A 161 -26.81 2.78 14.09
CA ASP A 161 -26.76 2.73 12.62
C ASP A 161 -25.46 3.33 12.07
N ASP A 162 -24.97 4.41 12.67
CA ASP A 162 -23.67 5.02 12.34
C ASP A 162 -22.52 4.05 12.57
N TYR A 163 -22.48 3.41 13.75
CA TYR A 163 -21.48 2.39 14.07
C TYR A 163 -21.62 1.14 13.19
N ALA A 164 -22.83 0.77 12.78
CA ALA A 164 -23.02 -0.31 11.81
C ALA A 164 -22.44 0.05 10.44
N ALA A 165 -22.58 1.29 9.99
CA ALA A 165 -21.95 1.77 8.77
C ALA A 165 -20.43 1.84 8.89
N GLU A 166 -19.91 2.28 10.03
CA GLU A 166 -18.47 2.30 10.31
C GLU A 166 -17.86 0.89 10.34
N ALA A 167 -18.53 -0.08 10.96
CA ALA A 167 -18.09 -1.46 10.98
C ALA A 167 -17.95 -2.04 9.55
N ARG A 168 -18.93 -1.76 8.68
CA ARG A 168 -18.89 -2.15 7.26
C ARG A 168 -17.73 -1.51 6.51
N ARG A 169 -17.54 -0.19 6.63
CA ARG A 169 -16.42 0.51 5.99
C ARG A 169 -15.06 -0.05 6.41
N ASN A 170 -14.90 -0.39 7.69
CA ASN A 170 -13.68 -0.99 8.19
C ASN A 170 -13.48 -2.43 7.67
N ALA A 171 -14.55 -3.22 7.55
CA ALA A 171 -14.48 -4.53 6.92
C ALA A 171 -14.05 -4.44 5.44
N ASP A 172 -14.67 -3.55 4.66
CA ASP A 172 -14.30 -3.32 3.25
C ASP A 172 -12.84 -2.87 3.11
N ALA A 173 -12.35 -2.03 4.03
CA ALA A 173 -10.96 -1.59 4.06
C ALA A 173 -9.99 -2.73 4.41
N ALA A 174 -10.39 -3.63 5.30
CA ALA A 174 -9.60 -4.82 5.64
C ALA A 174 -9.50 -5.77 4.43
N ASP A 175 -10.61 -6.04 3.75
CA ASP A 175 -10.64 -6.91 2.57
C ASP A 175 -9.77 -6.35 1.43
N LYS A 176 -9.85 -5.04 1.19
CA LYS A 176 -8.99 -4.37 0.21
C LYS A 176 -7.51 -4.51 0.57
N SER A 177 -7.16 -4.24 1.82
CA SER A 177 -5.77 -4.32 2.28
C SER A 177 -5.23 -5.76 2.20
N ALA A 178 -6.06 -6.76 2.49
CA ALA A 178 -5.70 -8.16 2.35
C ALA A 178 -5.46 -8.56 0.88
N ALA A 179 -6.26 -8.03 -0.05
CA ALA A 179 -6.05 -8.24 -1.48
C ALA A 179 -4.74 -7.61 -1.96
N ASP A 180 -4.43 -6.39 -1.52
CA ASP A 180 -3.18 -5.69 -1.84
C ASP A 180 -1.95 -6.42 -1.26
N ALA A 181 -2.07 -6.96 -0.04
CA ALA A 181 -1.04 -7.81 0.58
C ALA A 181 -0.77 -9.06 -0.26
N LYS A 182 -1.82 -9.76 -0.70
CA LYS A 182 -1.71 -10.94 -1.57
C LYS A 182 -1.05 -10.63 -2.91
N ALA A 183 -1.40 -9.49 -3.52
CA ALA A 183 -0.77 -9.04 -4.76
C ALA A 183 0.74 -8.80 -4.55
N SER A 184 1.11 -8.08 -3.48
CA SER A 184 2.50 -7.81 -3.12
C SER A 184 3.30 -9.10 -2.84
N ALA A 185 2.69 -10.06 -2.14
CA ALA A 185 3.28 -11.38 -1.90
C ALA A 185 3.53 -12.16 -3.21
N SER A 186 2.57 -12.11 -4.14
CA SER A 186 2.71 -12.77 -5.44
C SER A 186 3.85 -12.15 -6.26
N THR A 187 3.93 -10.83 -6.32
CA THR A 187 5.03 -10.13 -6.98
C THR A 187 6.38 -10.43 -6.32
N ALA A 188 6.45 -10.46 -4.98
CA ALA A 188 7.66 -10.83 -4.26
C ALA A 188 8.11 -12.26 -4.57
N SER A 189 7.18 -13.20 -4.74
CA SER A 189 7.48 -14.58 -5.13
C SER A 189 8.02 -14.66 -6.55
N THR A 190 7.41 -13.93 -7.50
CA THR A 190 7.92 -13.86 -8.88
C THR A 190 9.29 -13.21 -8.96
N ALA A 191 9.54 -12.18 -8.16
CA ALA A 191 10.84 -11.50 -8.10
C ALA A 191 11.95 -12.35 -7.46
N ALA A 192 11.60 -13.37 -6.67
CA ALA A 192 12.55 -14.26 -6.01
C ALA A 192 12.86 -15.55 -6.82
N ALA A 193 12.10 -15.81 -7.88
CA ALA A 193 12.23 -16.98 -8.75
C ALA A 193 13.26 -16.73 -9.87
#